data_AF-A0A2P1GAB2-F1
#
_entry.id   AF-A0A2P1GAB2-F1
#
_cell.length_a   1.000
_cell.length_b   1.000
_cell.length_c   1.000
_cell.angle_alpha   90.00
_cell.angle_beta   90.00
_cell.angle_gamma   90.00
#
_symmetry.space_group_name_H-M   'P 1'
#
loop_
_entity.id
_entity.type
_entity.pdbx_description
1 polymer ?
#
loop_
_entity_poly.entity_id
_entity_poly.type
_entity_poly.pdbx_seq_one_letter_code
_entity_poly.pdbx_strand_id
1 'polypeptide(L)'
;MVKNSFISVISQKENEENRGSVEFQVFSFTTKIKRLTSHLELHKKDFSSQRGLRKILGKRQRLLAYLSKKNRGRYFYFLLNSF
;
A
#
# COMPACT_ATOMS: atom_id res chain seq x y z
N MET A 1 11.72 -15.19 -7.20
CA MET A 1 11.62 -14.21 -8.29
C MET A 1 10.14 -14.03 -8.73
N VAL A 2 9.30 -13.40 -7.89
CA VAL A 2 7.84 -13.22 -8.18
C VAL A 2 7.42 -11.73 -8.14
N LYS A 3 8.37 -10.79 -8.23
CA LYS A 3 8.08 -9.34 -8.10
C LYS A 3 7.57 -8.68 -9.40
N ASN A 4 7.61 -9.39 -10.54
CA ASN A 4 7.47 -8.78 -11.86
C ASN A 4 6.02 -8.65 -12.37
N SER A 5 5.06 -9.41 -11.82
CA SER A 5 3.65 -9.38 -12.27
C SER A 5 2.83 -8.25 -11.64
N PHE A 6 3.18 -7.79 -10.43
CA PHE A 6 2.42 -6.76 -9.72
C PHE A 6 2.72 -5.34 -10.24
N ILE A 7 3.99 -5.10 -10.60
CA ILE A 7 4.44 -3.82 -11.19
C ILE A 7 3.95 -3.71 -12.64
N SER A 8 3.92 -4.83 -13.39
CA SER A 8 3.42 -4.82 -14.77
C SER A 8 1.92 -4.52 -14.87
N VAL A 9 1.09 -5.00 -13.93
CA VAL A 9 -0.35 -4.65 -13.86
C VAL A 9 -0.58 -3.15 -13.66
N ILE A 10 0.34 -2.46 -12.96
CA ILE A 10 0.24 -1.02 -12.69
C ILE A 10 0.83 -0.21 -13.86
N SER A 11 1.99 -0.59 -14.42
CA SER A 11 2.57 0.09 -15.59
C SER A 11 1.77 -0.09 -16.88
N GLN A 12 1.02 -1.19 -17.04
CA GLN A 12 0.13 -1.35 -18.21
C GLN A 12 -1.11 -0.44 -18.17
N LYS A 13 -1.32 0.33 -17.10
CA LYS A 13 -2.48 1.23 -16.91
C LYS A 13 -2.06 2.64 -16.49
N GLU A 14 -0.98 3.15 -17.08
CA GLU A 14 -0.49 4.54 -16.96
C GLU A 14 -1.42 5.57 -17.64
N ASN A 15 -2.74 5.46 -17.49
CA ASN A 15 -3.61 6.63 -17.66
C ASN A 15 -3.54 7.44 -16.34
N GLU A 16 -3.37 8.76 -16.43
CA GLU A 16 -3.37 9.68 -15.29
C GLU A 16 -4.61 9.49 -14.38
N GLU A 17 -5.72 9.01 -14.94
CA GLU A 17 -6.96 8.63 -14.25
C GLU A 17 -6.74 7.57 -13.14
N ASN A 18 -5.76 6.68 -13.27
CA ASN A 18 -5.55 5.58 -12.32
C ASN A 18 -4.71 5.95 -11.09
N ARG A 19 -4.07 7.13 -11.05
CA ARG A 19 -3.40 7.62 -9.81
C ARG A 19 -4.40 7.76 -8.65
N GLY A 20 -5.68 8.01 -8.96
CA GLY A 20 -6.77 8.07 -8.00
C GLY A 20 -7.35 6.71 -7.60
N SER A 21 -6.99 5.63 -8.30
CA SER A 21 -7.55 4.30 -8.02
C SER A 21 -7.19 3.83 -6.61
N VAL A 22 -8.12 3.10 -5.99
CA VAL A 22 -7.92 2.57 -4.63
C VAL A 22 -6.75 1.58 -4.62
N GLU A 23 -6.61 0.81 -5.70
CA GLU A 23 -5.53 -0.13 -5.96
C GLU A 23 -4.15 0.55 -5.94
N PHE A 24 -3.98 1.62 -6.72
CA PHE A 24 -2.72 2.37 -6.76
C PHE A 24 -2.39 3.00 -5.40
N GLN A 25 -3.39 3.56 -4.72
CA GLN A 25 -3.21 4.16 -3.39
C GLN A 25 -2.76 3.12 -2.35
N VAL A 26 -3.37 1.93 -2.33
CA VAL A 26 -2.98 0.83 -1.43
C VAL A 26 -1.54 0.39 -1.71
N PHE A 27 -1.15 0.27 -2.98
CA PHE A 27 0.23 -0.06 -3.35
C PHE A 27 1.23 1.02 -2.92
N SER A 28 0.93 2.30 -3.19
CA SER A 28 1.78 3.43 -2.80
C SER A 28 1.98 3.50 -1.28
N PHE A 29 0.91 3.31 -0.50
CA PHE A 29 1.02 3.24 0.95
C PHE A 29 1.82 2.05 1.43
N THR A 30 1.66 0.88 0.82
CA THR A 30 2.43 -0.33 1.17
C THR A 30 3.92 -0.11 0.95
N THR A 31 4.32 0.47 -0.19
CA THR A 31 5.72 0.81 -0.47
C THR A 31 6.28 1.83 0.52
N LYS A 32 5.50 2.86 0.89
CA LYS A 32 5.90 3.84 1.93
C LYS A 32 6.04 3.20 3.30
N ILE A 33 5.12 2.32 3.70
CA ILE A 33 5.18 1.58 4.96
C ILE A 33 6.45 0.75 5.03
N LYS A 34 6.79 -0.02 3.97
CA LYS A 34 8.02 -0.83 3.94
C LYS A 34 9.27 0.04 4.15
N ARG A 35 9.39 1.15 3.42
CA ARG A 35 10.52 2.09 3.56
C ARG A 35 10.60 2.72 4.95
N LEU A 36 9.48 3.20 5.50
CA LEU A 36 9.44 3.81 6.83
C LEU A 36 9.72 2.81 7.95
N THR A 37 9.28 1.56 7.78
CA THR A 37 9.55 0.49 8.76
C THR A 37 11.04 0.23 8.87
N SER A 38 11.74 0.04 7.74
CA SER A 38 13.20 -0.12 7.74
C SER A 38 13.94 1.12 8.28
N HIS A 39 13.45 2.32 8.01
CA HIS A 39 14.00 3.55 8.59
C HIS A 39 13.88 3.56 10.13
N LEU A 40 12.71 3.20 10.67
CA LEU A 40 12.45 3.20 12.11
C LEU A 40 13.18 2.07 12.86
N GLU A 41 13.55 0.98 12.18
CA GLU A 41 14.42 -0.06 12.75
C GLU A 41 15.79 0.50 13.16
N LEU A 42 16.34 1.40 12.34
CA LEU A 42 17.59 2.12 12.62
C LEU A 42 17.36 3.31 13.57
N HIS A 43 16.24 4.03 13.41
CA HIS A 43 15.93 5.25 14.16
C HIS A 43 14.77 5.07 15.14
N LYS A 44 14.95 4.19 16.14
CA LYS A 44 13.89 3.80 17.10
C LYS A 44 13.30 4.95 17.93
N LYS A 45 14.02 6.07 18.06
CA LYS A 45 13.58 7.26 18.83
C LYS A 45 12.86 8.31 17.97
N ASP A 46 12.68 8.08 16.67
CA ASP A 46 11.92 9.01 15.82
C ASP A 46 10.40 8.79 15.96
N PHE A 47 9.84 9.39 17.01
CA PHE A 47 8.41 9.34 17.31
C PHE A 47 7.55 10.11 16.29
N SER A 48 8.12 11.12 15.62
CA SER A 48 7.43 11.91 14.60
C SER A 48 7.14 11.06 13.36
N SER A 49 8.15 10.34 12.87
CA SER A 49 8.00 9.39 11.77
C SER A 49 7.12 8.21 12.15
N GLN A 50 7.21 7.70 13.38
CA GLN A 50 6.32 6.65 13.87
C GLN A 50 4.85 7.08 13.87
N ARG A 51 4.55 8.33 14.27
CA ARG A 51 3.20 8.91 14.18
C ARG A 51 2.74 9.00 12.72
N GLY A 52 3.62 9.41 11.81
CA GLY A 52 3.35 9.43 10.37
C GLY A 52 3.01 8.04 9.83
N LEU A 53 3.80 7.02 10.20
CA LEU A 53 3.58 5.63 9.82
C LEU A 53 2.20 5.14 10.27
N ARG A 54 1.81 5.39 11.53
CA ARG A 54 0.48 5.02 12.04
C ARG A 54 -0.66 5.65 11.23
N LYS A 55 -0.52 6.92 10.83
CA LYS A 55 -1.51 7.60 9.97
C LYS A 55 -1.63 6.91 8.61
N ILE A 56 -0.51 6.55 7.98
CA ILE A 56 -0.49 5.85 6.68
C ILE A 56 -1.14 4.46 6.81
N LEU A 57 -0.82 3.73 7.89
CA LEU A 57 -1.39 2.42 8.17
C LEU A 57 -2.92 2.49 8.27
N GLY A 58 -3.45 3.46 9.03
CA GLY A 58 -4.89 3.68 9.16
C GLY A 58 -5.58 4.06 7.85
N LYS A 59 -4.95 4.91 7.02
CA LYS A 59 -5.46 5.23 5.67
C LYS A 59 -5.55 3.98 4.80
N ARG A 60 -4.49 3.17 4.76
CA ARG A 60 -4.47 1.91 3.99
C ARG A 60 -5.54 0.93 4.48
N GLN A 61 -5.72 0.79 5.79
CA GLN A 61 -6.75 -0.07 6.36
C GLN A 61 -8.17 0.33 5.93
N ARG A 62 -8.47 1.63 5.89
CA ARG A 62 -9.77 2.14 5.41
C ARG A 62 -9.99 1.83 3.93
N LEU A 63 -8.97 1.98 3.09
CA LEU A 63 -9.05 1.64 1.66
C LEU A 63 -9.25 0.14 1.43
N LEU A 64 -8.56 -0.71 2.20
CA LEU A 64 -8.77 -2.15 2.15
C LEU A 64 -10.16 -2.56 2.63
N ALA A 65 -10.68 -1.91 3.68
CA ALA A 65 -12.06 -2.13 4.14
C ALA A 65 -13.09 -1.72 3.07
N TYR A 66 -12.84 -0.62 2.36
CA TYR A 66 -13.66 -0.21 1.21
C TYR A 66 -13.62 -1.27 0.08
N LEU A 67 -12.44 -1.75 -0.30
CA LEU A 67 -12.30 -2.82 -1.30
C LEU A 67 -12.99 -4.10 -0.87
N SER A 68 -12.91 -4.49 0.41
CA SER A 68 -13.58 -5.67 0.93
C SER A 68 -15.11 -5.60 0.78
N LYS A 69 -15.71 -4.41 0.88
CA LYS A 69 -17.14 -4.21 0.67
C LYS A 69 -17.52 -4.23 -0.82
N LYS A 70 -16.67 -3.67 -1.68
CA LYS A 70 -16.96 -3.53 -3.11
C LYS A 70 -16.67 -4.81 -3.91
N ASN A 71 -15.55 -5.48 -3.63
CA ASN A 71 -15.12 -6.67 -4.34
C ASN A 71 -14.17 -7.52 -3.47
N ARG A 72 -14.69 -8.63 -2.94
CA ARG A 72 -13.93 -9.56 -2.09
C ARG A 72 -12.72 -10.16 -2.81
N GLY A 73 -12.83 -10.49 -4.10
CA GLY A 73 -11.73 -11.07 -4.88
C GLY A 73 -10.52 -10.12 -5.00
N ARG A 74 -10.78 -8.82 -5.27
CA ARG A 74 -9.72 -7.81 -5.27
C ARG A 74 -9.11 -7.61 -3.89
N TYR A 75 -9.92 -7.61 -2.84
CA TYR A 75 -9.42 -7.52 -1.46
C TYR A 75 -8.45 -8.65 -1.11
N PHE A 76 -8.80 -9.90 -1.41
CA PHE A 76 -7.92 -11.05 -1.20
C PHE A 76 -6.62 -10.95 -2.00
N TYR A 77 -6.71 -10.53 -3.26
CA TYR A 77 -5.53 -10.30 -4.09
C TYR A 77 -4.56 -9.28 -3.48
N PHE A 78 -5.06 -8.13 -3.01
CA PHE A 78 -4.21 -7.13 -2.37
C PHE A 78 -3.67 -7.58 -1.01
N LEU A 79 -4.41 -8.38 -0.24
CA LEU A 79 -3.92 -8.96 1.01
C LEU A 79 -2.73 -9.89 0.79
N LEU A 80 -2.86 -10.83 -0.14
CA LEU A 80 -1.84 -11.84 -0.45
C LEU A 80 -0.55 -11.22 -1.00
N ASN A 81 -0.66 -10.10 -1.72
CA ASN A 81 0.48 -9.45 -2.36
C ASN A 81 1.02 -8.23 -1.57
N SER A 82 0.45 -7.93 -0.38
CA SER A 82 0.90 -6.79 0.45
C SER A 82 2.13 -7.07 1.32
N PHE A 83 2.59 -8.31 1.40
CA PHE A 83 3.70 -8.74 2.27
C PHE A 83 4.90 -9.17 1.44
#